data_AF-G4YX71-F1
#
_entry.id   AF-G4YX71-F1
#
_cell.length_a   1.000
_cell.length_b   1.000
_cell.length_c   1.000
_cell.angle_alpha   90.00
_cell.angle_beta   90.00
_cell.angle_gamma   90.00
#
_symmetry.space_group_name_H-M   'P 1'
#
loop_
_entity.id
_entity.type
_entity.pdbx_description
1 polymer ?
#
loop_
_entity_poly.entity_id
_entity_poly.type
_entity_poly.pdbx_seq_one_letter_code
_entity_poly.pdbx_strand_id
1 'polypeptide(L)'
;MPGTELAAQRGEFSAGSVENGQHGVLYLLCKDNDIDELDVALRGDSKEEDNIEEIEVPYAALLEELEREKQKFDKFDSAQFLNARAATNAYEKLGRHRFLNRSAMKLVTLDHVFEWTRRLHQRQEEQLSFADICGGPGGFSEYLLWRAGETGGGLKTTNEKLQCIHGYGITLKDAANHCDWRLPPEFRDLFEVCYGEDGTGNLYSVANIHNLRDVVRARDPNGVGLVVADGGFLDARSQSNQTSRPASSERYIIARGLRLNHLDSKLVKALEAHLARSSNGDANDKFEHRFLLKRTQMLEDVDFLQYMATANEAIAKVQVQACRRINGYAANKKKRKTRGSDAGVNPKQYYRCWKLGDIPRHESE
;
A
#
# COMPACT_ATOMS: atom_id res chain seq x y z
N MET A 1 -17.67 -21.72 4.19
CA MET A 1 -18.83 -21.55 3.32
C MET A 1 -18.52 -22.22 1.98
N PRO A 2 -19.41 -23.07 1.43
CA PRO A 2 -19.30 -23.54 0.05
C PRO A 2 -19.45 -22.34 -0.90
N GLY A 3 -18.60 -22.22 -1.94
CA GLY A 3 -18.68 -21.12 -2.92
C GLY A 3 -17.59 -20.04 -2.82
N THR A 4 -16.46 -20.29 -2.16
CA THR A 4 -15.29 -19.40 -2.18
C THR A 4 -14.29 -19.65 -3.30
N GLU A 5 -14.60 -20.58 -4.20
CA GLU A 5 -13.70 -21.06 -5.25
C GLU A 5 -13.72 -20.07 -6.43
N LEU A 6 -12.65 -19.27 -6.55
CA LEU A 6 -12.44 -18.37 -7.69
C LEU A 6 -12.23 -19.21 -8.97
N ALA A 7 -12.99 -18.95 -10.05
CA ALA A 7 -12.74 -19.62 -11.32
C ALA A 7 -11.47 -19.07 -12.01
N ALA A 8 -10.73 -19.96 -12.67
CA ALA A 8 -9.31 -19.83 -12.95
C ALA A 8 -8.93 -18.92 -14.13
N GLN A 9 -7.86 -18.14 -13.95
CA GLN A 9 -6.89 -17.83 -15.01
C GLN A 9 -5.47 -18.05 -14.47
N ARG A 10 -4.75 -19.05 -15.01
CA ARG A 10 -3.36 -19.36 -14.61
C ARG A 10 -2.40 -18.31 -15.17
N GLY A 11 -1.64 -17.66 -14.30
CA GLY A 11 -0.33 -17.10 -14.66
C GLY A 11 0.75 -18.14 -14.38
N GLU A 12 1.48 -18.59 -15.39
CA GLU A 12 2.64 -19.46 -15.21
C GLU A 12 3.82 -18.62 -14.72
N PHE A 13 4.22 -18.80 -13.45
CA PHE A 13 5.47 -18.27 -12.90
C PHE A 13 6.22 -19.43 -12.24
N SER A 14 7.46 -19.69 -12.66
CA SER A 14 8.29 -20.74 -12.06
C SER A 14 8.76 -20.32 -10.66
N ALA A 15 8.68 -21.25 -9.70
CA ALA A 15 9.23 -21.09 -8.36
C ALA A 15 10.73 -20.75 -8.41
N GLY A 16 11.19 -19.85 -7.52
CA GLY A 16 12.60 -19.44 -7.42
C GLY A 16 13.14 -18.56 -8.58
N SER A 17 12.29 -18.06 -9.47
CA SER A 17 12.74 -17.16 -10.54
C SER A 17 13.04 -15.74 -10.04
N VAL A 18 14.11 -15.13 -10.56
CA VAL A 18 14.46 -13.73 -10.30
C VAL A 18 14.19 -12.94 -11.58
N GLU A 19 13.23 -12.02 -11.52
CA GLU A 19 13.00 -11.07 -12.61
C GLU A 19 13.79 -9.79 -12.33
N ASN A 20 14.85 -9.56 -13.11
CA ASN A 20 15.55 -8.27 -13.09
C ASN A 20 14.80 -7.28 -14.00
N GLY A 21 14.01 -6.39 -13.40
CA GLY A 21 13.31 -5.32 -14.11
C GLY A 21 14.17 -4.07 -14.28
N GLN A 22 13.77 -3.17 -15.19
CA GLN A 22 14.45 -1.89 -15.42
C GLN A 22 14.50 -0.96 -14.18
N HIS A 23 13.71 -1.27 -13.15
CA HIS A 23 13.55 -0.43 -11.95
C HIS A 23 13.87 -1.15 -10.64
N GLY A 24 14.40 -2.38 -10.69
CA GLY A 24 14.78 -3.14 -9.50
C GLY A 24 14.73 -4.65 -9.71
N VAL A 25 15.11 -5.38 -8.67
CA VAL A 25 15.07 -6.84 -8.62
C VAL A 25 13.73 -7.29 -8.04
N LEU A 26 12.97 -8.10 -8.78
CA LEU A 26 11.78 -8.78 -8.31
C LEU A 26 12.18 -10.21 -7.93
N TYR A 27 12.05 -10.55 -6.64
CA TYR A 27 12.27 -11.90 -6.15
C TYR A 27 10.93 -12.64 -6.14
N LEU A 28 10.79 -13.72 -6.91
CA LEU A 28 9.69 -14.67 -6.74
C LEU A 28 10.09 -15.65 -5.65
N LEU A 29 9.83 -15.25 -4.41
CA LEU A 29 10.06 -16.05 -3.21
C LEU A 29 8.90 -17.04 -3.09
N CYS A 30 9.02 -18.19 -3.74
CA CYS A 30 8.15 -19.31 -3.45
C CYS A 30 8.94 -20.61 -3.59
N LYS A 31 8.95 -21.40 -2.53
CA LYS A 31 9.32 -22.81 -2.52
C LYS A 31 8.05 -23.63 -2.74
N ASP A 32 8.14 -24.73 -3.46
CA ASP A 32 7.01 -25.62 -3.78
C ASP A 32 6.58 -26.53 -2.60
N ASN A 33 6.88 -26.16 -1.34
CA ASN A 33 6.65 -27.03 -0.17
C ASN A 33 5.35 -26.71 0.61
N ASP A 34 4.92 -27.72 1.38
CA ASP A 34 3.56 -28.25 1.51
C ASP A 34 2.59 -27.57 2.50
N ILE A 35 1.31 -27.97 2.36
CA ILE A 35 0.10 -27.57 3.09
C ILE A 35 0.16 -27.71 4.63
N ASP A 36 1.09 -28.51 5.16
CA ASP A 36 1.20 -28.84 6.59
C ASP A 36 1.94 -27.77 7.41
N GLU A 37 2.72 -26.91 6.75
CA GLU A 37 3.63 -25.95 7.38
C GLU A 37 2.92 -24.75 8.01
N LEU A 38 1.97 -24.17 7.28
CA LEU A 38 1.12 -23.09 7.77
C LEU A 38 0.23 -23.57 8.94
N ASP A 39 -0.19 -24.83 8.92
CA ASP A 39 -0.99 -25.42 9.98
C ASP A 39 -0.22 -25.51 11.30
N VAL A 40 1.08 -25.81 11.26
CA VAL A 40 1.94 -25.80 12.45
C VAL A 40 2.12 -24.37 12.95
N ALA A 41 2.35 -23.40 12.05
CA ALA A 41 2.51 -21.99 12.41
C ALA A 41 1.23 -21.36 13.00
N LEU A 42 0.04 -21.77 12.53
CA LEU A 42 -1.25 -21.26 13.02
C LEU A 42 -1.78 -21.99 14.27
N ARG A 43 -1.31 -23.22 14.56
CA ARG A 43 -1.70 -24.01 15.74
C ARG A 43 -0.92 -23.66 17.02
N GLY A 44 0.06 -22.76 16.94
CA GLY A 44 0.90 -22.36 18.06
C GLY A 44 0.18 -21.56 19.15
N ASP A 45 -0.87 -22.11 19.76
CA ASP A 45 -1.29 -21.80 21.13
C ASP A 45 -0.35 -22.54 22.09
N SER A 46 0.94 -22.23 22.06
CA SER A 46 1.84 -22.74 23.09
C SER A 46 1.87 -21.75 24.23
N LYS A 47 1.25 -22.13 25.35
CA LYS A 47 1.52 -21.64 26.71
C LYS A 47 2.97 -21.91 27.16
N GLU A 48 3.94 -21.87 26.23
CA GLU A 48 5.37 -21.94 26.50
C GLU A 48 5.91 -20.50 26.46
N GLU A 49 5.82 -19.81 27.59
CA GLU A 49 6.31 -18.43 27.75
C GLU A 49 7.83 -18.32 27.90
N ASP A 50 8.59 -19.41 28.00
CA ASP A 50 9.98 -19.32 28.42
C ASP A 50 10.99 -19.68 27.31
N ASN A 51 11.71 -18.66 26.85
CA ASN A 51 12.82 -18.65 25.87
C ASN A 51 12.45 -18.48 24.39
N ILE A 52 11.83 -17.33 24.10
CA ILE A 52 11.80 -16.78 22.74
C ILE A 52 13.12 -16.05 22.51
N GLU A 53 14.07 -16.72 21.88
CA GLU A 53 15.22 -16.02 21.33
C GLU A 53 14.77 -15.28 20.05
N GLU A 54 14.78 -13.95 20.09
CA GLU A 54 14.51 -13.10 18.93
C GLU A 54 15.48 -13.42 17.77
N ILE A 55 15.00 -13.29 16.53
CA ILE A 55 15.86 -13.37 15.35
C ILE A 55 16.85 -12.21 15.42
N GLU A 56 18.15 -12.50 15.41
CA GLU A 56 19.17 -11.47 15.36
C GLU A 56 19.07 -10.71 14.02
N VAL A 57 18.78 -9.42 14.11
CA VAL A 57 18.62 -8.56 12.94
C VAL A 57 19.98 -7.96 12.60
N PRO A 58 20.59 -8.29 11.44
CA PRO A 58 21.98 -7.90 11.14
C PRO A 58 22.19 -6.37 11.01
N TYR A 59 21.11 -5.60 10.95
CA TYR A 59 21.08 -4.14 10.87
C TYR A 59 20.48 -3.47 12.13
N ALA A 60 20.47 -4.15 13.28
CA ALA A 60 19.92 -3.62 14.54
C ALA A 60 20.53 -2.26 14.93
N ALA A 61 21.85 -2.11 14.87
CA ALA A 61 22.53 -0.85 15.18
C ALA A 61 22.07 0.32 14.28
N LEU A 62 21.73 0.03 13.02
CA LEU A 62 21.20 1.02 12.08
C LEU A 62 19.74 1.38 12.40
N LEU A 63 18.93 0.45 12.90
CA LEU A 63 17.57 0.75 13.38
C LEU A 63 17.61 1.67 14.60
N GLU A 64 18.52 1.41 15.55
CA GLU A 64 18.72 2.32 16.69
C GLU A 64 19.17 3.72 16.23
N GLU A 65 20.05 3.79 15.24
CA GLU A 65 20.47 5.05 14.65
C GLU A 65 19.31 5.80 14.00
N LEU A 66 18.48 5.09 13.23
CA LEU A 66 17.27 5.64 12.62
C LEU A 66 16.31 6.19 13.67
N GLU A 67 16.06 5.41 14.73
CA GLU A 67 15.19 5.81 15.83
C GLU A 67 15.72 7.07 16.53
N ARG A 68 17.03 7.11 16.84
CA ARG A 68 17.68 8.30 17.40
C ARG A 68 17.56 9.53 16.50
N GLU A 69 17.64 9.37 15.16
CA GLU A 69 17.47 10.49 14.24
C GLU A 69 16.01 10.96 14.15
N LYS A 70 15.03 10.05 14.25
CA LYS A 70 13.60 10.39 14.26
C LYS A 70 13.19 11.11 15.54
N GLN A 71 13.65 10.66 16.70
CA GLN A 71 13.36 11.30 17.99
C GLN A 71 13.84 12.75 18.08
N LYS A 72 14.80 13.17 17.24
CA LYS A 72 15.21 14.58 17.16
C LYS A 72 14.11 15.49 16.61
N PHE A 73 13.12 14.95 15.88
CA PHE A 73 12.02 15.74 15.34
C PHE A 73 11.15 16.36 16.43
N ASP A 74 11.05 15.71 17.59
CA ASP A 74 10.24 16.16 18.74
C ASP A 74 10.76 17.46 19.36
N LYS A 75 11.98 17.87 19.00
CA LYS A 75 12.60 19.13 19.44
C LYS A 75 12.18 20.33 18.60
N PHE A 76 11.49 20.11 17.48
CA PHE A 76 11.08 21.18 16.57
C PHE A 76 9.58 21.41 16.67
N ASP A 77 9.15 22.67 16.52
CA ASP A 77 7.74 22.96 16.31
C ASP A 77 7.28 22.40 14.94
N SER A 78 5.96 22.20 14.81
CA SER A 78 5.37 21.57 13.63
C SER A 78 5.68 22.34 12.35
N ALA A 79 5.66 23.68 12.37
CA ALA A 79 5.90 24.49 11.18
C ALA A 79 7.36 24.41 10.73
N GLN A 80 8.30 24.44 11.68
CA GLN A 80 9.73 24.27 11.44
C GLN A 80 10.02 22.90 10.84
N PHE A 81 9.47 21.83 11.41
CA PHE A 81 9.62 20.48 10.90
C PHE A 81 9.03 20.32 9.50
N LEU A 82 7.77 20.74 9.29
CA LEU A 82 7.10 20.62 7.99
C LEU A 82 7.82 21.40 6.90
N ASN A 83 8.35 22.59 7.21
CA ASN A 83 9.16 23.37 6.27
C ASN A 83 10.46 22.63 5.91
N ALA A 84 11.16 22.08 6.90
CA ALA A 84 12.40 21.32 6.68
C ALA A 84 12.14 20.05 5.85
N ARG A 85 11.07 19.32 6.17
CA ARG A 85 10.61 18.14 5.44
C ARG A 85 10.34 18.47 3.97
N ALA A 86 9.55 19.50 3.70
CA ALA A 86 9.23 19.93 2.32
C ALA A 86 10.47 20.42 1.56
N ALA A 87 11.37 21.14 2.22
CA ALA A 87 12.57 21.71 1.60
C ALA A 87 13.63 20.66 1.26
N THR A 88 13.70 19.56 2.01
CA THR A 88 14.70 18.49 1.82
C THR A 88 14.18 17.30 1.00
N ASN A 89 12.90 17.29 0.65
CA ASN A 89 12.32 16.33 -0.26
C ASN A 89 12.42 16.82 -1.72
N ALA A 90 13.34 16.23 -2.50
CA ALA A 90 13.53 16.56 -3.91
C ALA A 90 12.27 16.38 -4.77
N TYR A 91 11.33 15.52 -4.34
CA TYR A 91 10.11 15.16 -5.05
C TYR A 91 8.87 15.94 -4.58
N GLU A 92 9.02 16.85 -3.61
CA GLU A 92 7.88 17.57 -3.01
C GLU A 92 7.04 18.32 -4.08
N LYS A 93 7.73 18.86 -5.09
CA LYS A 93 7.12 19.62 -6.20
C LYS A 93 6.25 18.79 -7.13
N LEU A 94 6.30 17.45 -7.07
CA LEU A 94 5.37 16.60 -7.83
C LEU A 94 3.92 16.83 -7.40
N GLY A 95 3.69 17.22 -6.14
CA GLY A 95 2.37 17.58 -5.63
C GLY A 95 1.33 16.49 -5.87
N ARG A 96 0.08 16.89 -6.12
CA ARG A 96 -1.05 16.01 -6.43
C ARG A 96 -1.39 15.95 -7.93
N HIS A 97 -0.67 16.70 -8.76
CA HIS A 97 -1.05 16.95 -10.16
C HIS A 97 -2.54 17.39 -10.26
N ARG A 98 -3.35 16.66 -11.02
CA ARG A 98 -4.80 16.89 -11.19
C ARG A 98 -5.69 16.21 -10.14
N PHE A 99 -5.13 15.29 -9.35
CA PHE A 99 -5.87 14.39 -8.48
C PHE A 99 -6.21 15.02 -7.13
N LEU A 100 -7.20 14.48 -6.43
CA LEU A 100 -7.67 14.86 -5.09
C LEU A 100 -6.51 15.05 -4.11
N ASN A 101 -5.54 14.14 -4.12
CA ASN A 101 -4.42 14.16 -3.18
C ASN A 101 -3.15 13.49 -3.76
N ARG A 102 -2.09 13.47 -2.95
CA ARG A 102 -0.80 12.90 -3.36
C ARG A 102 -0.76 11.37 -3.37
N SER A 103 -1.74 10.67 -2.78
CA SER A 103 -1.76 9.20 -2.83
C SER A 103 -1.95 8.73 -4.27
N ALA A 104 -2.80 9.39 -5.06
CA ALA A 104 -2.91 9.14 -6.50
C ALA A 104 -1.55 9.09 -7.20
N MET A 105 -0.66 10.03 -6.89
CA MET A 105 0.69 10.10 -7.49
C MET A 105 1.61 8.95 -7.06
N LYS A 106 1.36 8.32 -5.91
CA LYS A 106 2.04 7.08 -5.52
C LYS A 106 1.62 5.94 -6.46
N LEU A 107 0.31 5.79 -6.70
CA LEU A 107 -0.21 4.75 -7.59
C LEU A 107 0.20 5.00 -9.06
N VAL A 108 0.24 6.26 -9.51
CA VAL A 108 0.84 6.64 -10.80
C VAL A 108 2.26 6.10 -10.94
N THR A 109 3.07 6.25 -9.88
CA THR A 109 4.47 5.79 -9.88
C THR A 109 4.54 4.27 -9.95
N LEU A 110 3.74 3.57 -9.14
CA LEU A 110 3.68 2.11 -9.14
C LEU A 110 3.20 1.58 -10.51
N ASP A 111 2.13 2.13 -11.05
CA ASP A 111 1.60 1.75 -12.34
C ASP A 111 2.55 2.06 -13.51
N HIS A 112 3.36 3.11 -13.41
CA HIS A 112 4.43 3.34 -14.38
C HIS A 112 5.51 2.24 -14.35
N VAL A 113 5.88 1.79 -13.14
CA VAL A 113 6.93 0.78 -12.95
C VAL A 113 6.45 -0.63 -13.31
N PHE A 114 5.22 -0.98 -12.92
CA PHE A 114 4.69 -2.34 -13.05
C PHE A 114 3.70 -2.51 -14.20
N GLU A 115 3.28 -1.40 -14.82
CA GLU A 115 2.48 -1.35 -16.05
C GLU A 115 1.14 -2.10 -15.96
N TRP A 116 0.49 -2.07 -14.79
CA TRP A 116 -0.78 -2.77 -14.55
C TRP A 116 -1.88 -2.28 -15.49
N THR A 117 -2.06 -0.97 -15.63
CA THR A 117 -3.10 -0.39 -16.48
C THR A 117 -2.78 -0.49 -17.97
N ARG A 118 -1.49 -0.56 -18.33
CA ARG A 118 -1.03 -0.65 -19.72
C ARG A 118 -1.13 -2.05 -20.29
N ARG A 119 -0.82 -3.08 -19.48
CA ARG A 119 -0.84 -4.48 -19.91
C ARG A 119 -2.25 -5.01 -20.15
N LEU A 120 -3.26 -4.49 -19.45
CA LEU A 120 -4.66 -4.81 -19.69
C LEU A 120 -5.09 -4.49 -21.12
N HIS A 121 -4.61 -3.36 -21.65
CA HIS A 121 -4.86 -2.95 -23.03
C HIS A 121 -4.20 -3.87 -24.07
N GLN A 122 -3.04 -4.44 -23.74
CA GLN A 122 -2.30 -5.34 -24.64
C GLN A 122 -2.90 -6.75 -24.70
N ARG A 123 -3.58 -7.18 -23.63
CA ARG A 123 -4.16 -8.53 -23.53
C ARG A 123 -5.55 -8.66 -24.14
N GLN A 124 -6.13 -7.57 -24.65
CA GLN A 124 -7.55 -7.52 -25.05
C GLN A 124 -8.49 -8.03 -23.92
N GLU A 125 -8.08 -7.87 -22.65
CA GLU A 125 -8.98 -8.11 -21.53
C GLU A 125 -10.03 -6.99 -21.56
N GLU A 126 -11.30 -7.37 -21.77
CA GLU A 126 -12.37 -6.42 -22.10
C GLU A 126 -12.77 -5.52 -20.92
N GLN A 127 -12.46 -5.92 -19.68
CA GLN A 127 -12.88 -5.22 -18.46
C GLN A 127 -11.82 -5.30 -17.35
N LEU A 128 -11.43 -4.15 -16.79
CA LEU A 128 -10.65 -4.02 -15.56
C LEU A 128 -11.60 -3.86 -14.38
N SER A 129 -11.65 -4.82 -13.47
CA SER A 129 -12.24 -4.61 -12.15
C SER A 129 -11.16 -4.43 -11.08
N PHE A 130 -11.40 -3.53 -10.12
CA PHE A 130 -10.46 -3.32 -9.01
C PHE A 130 -11.16 -3.09 -7.67
N ALA A 131 -10.45 -3.31 -6.57
CA ALA A 131 -10.91 -2.97 -5.22
C ALA A 131 -9.89 -2.05 -4.53
N ASP A 132 -10.35 -0.94 -3.94
CA ASP A 132 -9.55 0.00 -3.16
C ASP A 132 -9.92 -0.09 -1.67
N ILE A 133 -9.06 -0.76 -0.91
CA ILE A 133 -9.27 -1.11 0.49
C ILE A 133 -8.56 -0.08 1.37
N CYS A 134 -9.29 0.51 2.33
CA CYS A 134 -8.83 1.70 3.06
C CYS A 134 -8.54 2.89 2.12
N GLY A 135 -9.25 2.97 0.99
CA GLY A 135 -8.90 3.87 -0.12
C GLY A 135 -9.23 5.34 0.06
N GLY A 136 -10.01 5.67 1.08
CA GLY A 136 -10.44 7.01 1.38
C GLY A 136 -9.29 8.04 1.52
N PRO A 137 -9.41 9.23 0.90
CA PRO A 137 -10.59 9.78 0.24
C PRO A 137 -10.78 9.39 -1.24
N GLY A 138 -9.97 8.46 -1.77
CA GLY A 138 -10.12 7.90 -3.11
C GLY A 138 -9.06 8.30 -4.13
N GLY A 139 -7.87 8.73 -3.71
CA GLY A 139 -6.80 9.12 -4.65
C GLY A 139 -6.34 7.96 -5.56
N PHE A 140 -6.32 6.73 -5.05
CA PHE A 140 -5.98 5.54 -5.86
C PHE A 140 -7.10 5.23 -6.86
N SER A 141 -8.36 5.14 -6.40
CA SER A 141 -9.52 4.97 -7.28
C SER A 141 -9.63 6.06 -8.36
N GLU A 142 -9.46 7.33 -8.00
CA GLU A 142 -9.50 8.45 -8.95
C GLU A 142 -8.47 8.29 -10.07
N TYR A 143 -7.24 7.87 -9.72
CA TYR A 143 -6.22 7.60 -10.71
C TYR A 143 -6.61 6.47 -11.66
N LEU A 144 -7.07 5.33 -11.13
CA LEU A 144 -7.41 4.15 -11.93
C LEU A 144 -8.58 4.45 -12.89
N LEU A 145 -9.64 5.09 -12.39
CA LEU A 145 -10.81 5.49 -13.16
C LEU A 145 -10.45 6.52 -14.23
N TRP A 146 -9.65 7.54 -13.87
CA TRP A 146 -9.15 8.51 -14.84
C TRP A 146 -8.28 7.86 -15.92
N ARG A 147 -7.34 6.99 -15.53
CA ARG A 147 -6.40 6.33 -16.43
C ARG A 147 -7.14 5.51 -17.49
N ALA A 148 -8.19 4.79 -17.11
CA ALA A 148 -9.03 4.03 -18.02
C ALA A 148 -9.78 4.92 -19.02
N GLY A 149 -10.24 6.10 -18.60
CA GLY A 149 -10.85 7.08 -19.50
C GLY A 149 -9.87 7.65 -20.54
N GLU A 150 -8.61 7.86 -20.18
CA GLU A 150 -7.58 8.37 -21.10
C GLU A 150 -7.15 7.34 -22.15
N THR A 151 -6.99 6.08 -21.77
CA THR A 151 -6.61 4.99 -22.69
C THR A 151 -7.71 4.68 -23.71
N GLY A 152 -8.95 5.11 -23.44
CA GLY A 152 -10.10 5.05 -24.37
C GLY A 152 -10.10 6.11 -25.49
N GLY A 153 -9.11 7.01 -25.55
CA GLY A 153 -9.05 8.06 -26.57
C GLY A 153 -9.83 9.31 -26.18
N GLY A 154 -9.44 9.92 -25.05
CA GLY A 154 -10.05 11.11 -24.48
C GLY A 154 -11.43 10.79 -23.87
N LEU A 155 -11.78 11.51 -22.81
CA LEU A 155 -13.09 11.48 -22.18
C LEU A 155 -14.17 11.96 -23.19
N LYS A 156 -14.51 11.13 -24.18
CA LYS A 156 -15.71 11.26 -24.97
C LYS A 156 -16.79 10.50 -24.24
N THR A 157 -17.78 11.28 -23.80
CA THR A 157 -18.99 10.95 -23.05
C THR A 157 -19.96 10.03 -23.80
N THR A 158 -19.45 9.03 -24.51
CA THR A 158 -20.28 7.95 -25.06
C THR A 158 -20.23 6.78 -24.08
N ASN A 159 -21.40 6.40 -23.55
CA ASN A 159 -21.60 5.31 -22.58
C ASN A 159 -20.95 3.97 -22.97
N GLU A 160 -20.59 3.78 -24.23
CA GLU A 160 -20.05 2.51 -24.76
C GLU A 160 -18.59 2.22 -24.38
N LYS A 161 -17.75 3.23 -24.08
CA LYS A 161 -16.32 3.02 -23.71
C LYS A 161 -16.04 2.99 -22.21
N LEU A 162 -16.98 3.46 -21.40
CA LEU A 162 -16.88 3.43 -19.93
C LEU A 162 -17.18 2.05 -19.34
N GLN A 163 -17.61 1.08 -20.16
CA GLN A 163 -17.90 -0.29 -19.74
C GLN A 163 -16.64 -1.13 -19.44
N CYS A 164 -15.44 -0.61 -19.70
CA CYS A 164 -14.19 -1.36 -19.55
C CYS A 164 -13.57 -1.26 -18.15
N ILE A 165 -14.14 -0.49 -17.21
CA ILE A 165 -13.62 -0.41 -15.84
C ILE A 165 -14.74 -0.37 -14.79
N HIS A 166 -14.55 -1.08 -13.69
CA HIS A 166 -15.35 -0.91 -12.49
C HIS A 166 -14.51 -1.03 -11.23
N GLY A 167 -14.81 -0.20 -10.22
CA GLY A 167 -14.10 -0.22 -8.95
C GLY A 167 -15.05 -0.46 -7.78
N TYR A 168 -14.54 -1.09 -6.74
CA TYR A 168 -15.20 -1.20 -5.44
C TYR A 168 -14.32 -0.55 -4.38
N GLY A 169 -14.92 0.00 -3.33
CA GLY A 169 -14.16 0.64 -2.27
C GLY A 169 -14.73 0.39 -0.89
N ILE A 170 -13.84 0.17 0.07
CA ILE A 170 -14.19 0.26 1.50
C ILE A 170 -13.24 1.21 2.22
N THR A 171 -13.79 2.05 3.09
CA THR A 171 -13.01 2.92 3.98
C THR A 171 -13.86 3.32 5.18
N LEU A 172 -13.22 3.81 6.24
CA LEU A 172 -13.93 4.29 7.42
C LEU A 172 -14.84 5.48 7.07
N LYS A 173 -16.14 5.31 7.30
CA LYS A 173 -17.15 6.35 7.09
C LYS A 173 -17.08 7.41 8.18
N ASP A 174 -17.21 8.69 7.80
CA ASP A 174 -17.26 9.83 8.73
C ASP A 174 -16.12 9.88 9.78
N ALA A 175 -15.01 9.17 9.53
CA ALA A 175 -13.89 9.13 10.45
C ALA A 175 -13.09 10.44 10.44
N ALA A 176 -12.40 10.71 11.55
CA ALA A 176 -11.49 11.83 11.67
C ALA A 176 -10.48 11.86 10.49
N ASN A 177 -10.01 13.07 10.14
CA ASN A 177 -9.05 13.34 9.05
C ASN A 177 -9.58 13.17 7.61
N HIS A 178 -10.90 13.24 7.40
CA HIS A 178 -11.52 13.22 6.07
C HIS A 178 -11.15 11.97 5.26
N CYS A 179 -11.19 10.82 5.94
CA CYS A 179 -10.94 9.50 5.37
C CYS A 179 -12.13 8.98 4.56
N ASP A 180 -13.25 9.70 4.47
CA ASP A 180 -14.38 9.28 3.65
C ASP A 180 -14.16 9.57 2.16
N TRP A 181 -14.87 8.83 1.30
CA TRP A 181 -14.81 8.92 -0.15
C TRP A 181 -15.21 10.31 -0.65
N ARG A 182 -14.37 10.89 -1.50
CA ARG A 182 -14.58 12.21 -2.13
C ARG A 182 -14.33 12.15 -3.63
N LEU A 183 -14.65 11.01 -4.25
CA LEU A 183 -14.49 10.84 -5.68
C LEU A 183 -15.35 11.84 -6.45
N PRO A 184 -14.83 12.39 -7.56
CA PRO A 184 -15.61 13.23 -8.45
C PRO A 184 -16.93 12.57 -8.91
N PRO A 185 -18.05 13.32 -9.01
CA PRO A 185 -19.36 12.75 -9.32
C PRO A 185 -19.43 11.96 -10.63
N GLU A 186 -18.59 12.29 -11.61
CA GLU A 186 -18.48 11.59 -12.90
C GLU A 186 -18.07 10.11 -12.76
N PHE A 187 -17.53 9.72 -11.61
CA PHE A 187 -17.12 8.34 -11.33
C PHE A 187 -18.17 7.52 -10.57
N ARG A 188 -19.32 8.11 -10.22
CA ARG A 188 -20.34 7.45 -9.40
C ARG A 188 -20.84 6.13 -10.00
N ASP A 189 -21.02 6.07 -11.32
CA ASP A 189 -21.53 4.87 -11.99
C ASP A 189 -20.44 3.81 -12.23
N LEU A 190 -19.17 4.19 -12.03
CA LEU A 190 -18.00 3.33 -12.23
C LEU A 190 -17.42 2.79 -10.92
N PHE A 191 -17.89 3.29 -9.78
CA PHE A 191 -17.31 2.98 -8.49
C PHE A 191 -18.38 2.71 -7.43
N GLU A 192 -18.41 1.48 -6.92
CA GLU A 192 -19.31 1.08 -5.86
C GLU A 192 -18.65 1.28 -4.48
N VAL A 193 -19.23 2.19 -3.69
CA VAL A 193 -18.81 2.43 -2.31
C VAL A 193 -19.52 1.47 -1.38
N CYS A 194 -18.73 0.66 -0.66
CA CYS A 194 -19.19 -0.27 0.36
C CYS A 194 -18.68 0.21 1.73
N TYR A 195 -19.58 0.31 2.71
CA TYR A 195 -19.22 0.59 4.11
C TYR A 195 -19.43 -0.64 5.01
N GLY A 196 -19.49 -1.83 4.42
CA GLY A 196 -19.74 -3.07 5.14
C GLY A 196 -21.18 -3.20 5.65
N GLU A 197 -21.46 -4.30 6.35
CA GLU A 197 -22.79 -4.64 6.86
C GLU A 197 -23.27 -3.66 7.93
N ASP A 198 -22.36 -3.19 8.79
CA ASP A 198 -22.68 -2.22 9.85
C ASP A 198 -22.65 -0.75 9.38
N GLY A 199 -22.27 -0.51 8.13
CA GLY A 199 -22.21 0.83 7.52
C GLY A 199 -21.07 1.73 8.03
N THR A 200 -20.12 1.21 8.81
CA THR A 200 -18.98 1.98 9.35
C THR A 200 -17.75 1.96 8.45
N GLY A 201 -17.63 0.93 7.60
CA GLY A 201 -16.44 0.64 6.79
C GLY A 201 -15.23 0.19 7.61
N ASN A 202 -15.43 -0.21 8.88
CA ASN A 202 -14.37 -0.73 9.73
C ASN A 202 -13.98 -2.16 9.34
N LEU A 203 -12.76 -2.34 8.85
CA LEU A 203 -12.22 -3.64 8.44
C LEU A 203 -11.78 -4.53 9.60
N TYR A 204 -11.88 -4.07 10.85
CA TYR A 204 -11.78 -4.98 12.01
C TYR A 204 -13.07 -5.79 12.24
N SER A 205 -14.18 -5.41 11.60
CA SER A 205 -15.43 -6.17 11.61
C SER A 205 -15.41 -7.24 10.50
N VAL A 206 -15.48 -8.51 10.89
CA VAL A 206 -15.56 -9.64 9.95
C VAL A 206 -16.79 -9.53 9.05
N ALA A 207 -17.91 -9.05 9.61
CA ALA A 207 -19.14 -8.77 8.87
C ALA A 207 -18.92 -7.77 7.72
N ASN A 208 -18.15 -6.70 7.97
CA ASN A 208 -17.82 -5.72 6.94
C ASN A 208 -16.90 -6.28 5.84
N ILE A 209 -15.93 -7.11 6.22
CA ILE A 209 -15.07 -7.81 5.26
C ILE A 209 -15.92 -8.72 4.35
N HIS A 210 -16.83 -9.50 4.94
CA HIS A 210 -17.68 -10.43 4.19
C HIS A 210 -18.67 -9.69 3.30
N ASN A 211 -19.25 -8.58 3.77
CA ASN A 211 -20.14 -7.76 2.97
C ASN A 211 -19.42 -7.18 1.73
N LEU A 212 -18.19 -6.64 1.87
CA LEU A 212 -17.42 -6.20 0.72
C LEU A 212 -17.15 -7.34 -0.27
N ARG A 213 -16.73 -8.51 0.24
CA ARG A 213 -16.51 -9.72 -0.58
C ARG A 213 -17.76 -10.06 -1.40
N ASP A 214 -18.93 -10.02 -0.77
CA ASP A 214 -20.18 -10.41 -1.40
C ASP A 214 -20.65 -9.37 -2.42
N VAL A 215 -20.48 -8.08 -2.14
CA VAL A 215 -20.70 -6.97 -3.09
C VAL A 215 -19.82 -7.15 -4.33
N VAL A 216 -18.51 -7.34 -4.15
CA VAL A 216 -17.58 -7.59 -5.26
C VAL A 216 -18.02 -8.80 -6.07
N ARG A 217 -18.33 -9.92 -5.40
CA ARG A 217 -18.66 -11.18 -6.08
C ARG A 217 -20.01 -11.19 -6.77
N ALA A 218 -20.93 -10.29 -6.40
CA ALA A 218 -22.21 -10.16 -7.09
C ALA A 218 -22.03 -9.75 -8.57
N ARG A 219 -20.99 -8.99 -8.89
CA ARG A 219 -20.67 -8.55 -10.26
C ARG A 219 -19.39 -9.16 -10.82
N ASP A 220 -18.39 -9.44 -9.99
CA ASP A 220 -17.15 -10.12 -10.35
C ASP A 220 -17.01 -11.45 -9.57
N PRO A 221 -17.68 -12.55 -10.00
CA PRO A 221 -17.68 -13.82 -9.26
C PRO A 221 -16.30 -14.41 -9.01
N ASN A 222 -15.34 -14.11 -9.89
CA ASN A 222 -13.94 -14.55 -9.81
C ASN A 222 -13.04 -13.55 -9.06
N GLY A 223 -13.63 -12.56 -8.41
CA GLY A 223 -12.91 -11.45 -7.80
C GLY A 223 -12.39 -10.44 -8.83
N VAL A 224 -11.69 -9.43 -8.34
CA VAL A 224 -11.19 -8.32 -9.15
C VAL A 224 -9.79 -8.59 -9.70
N GLY A 225 -9.46 -7.95 -10.84
CA GLY A 225 -8.14 -8.05 -11.46
C GLY A 225 -7.03 -7.28 -10.73
N LEU A 226 -7.38 -6.28 -9.92
CA LEU A 226 -6.42 -5.50 -9.12
C LEU A 226 -6.99 -5.18 -7.73
N VAL A 227 -6.20 -5.41 -6.70
CA VAL A 227 -6.49 -4.90 -5.34
C VAL A 227 -5.42 -3.90 -4.96
N VAL A 228 -5.83 -2.74 -4.47
CA VAL A 228 -4.95 -1.72 -3.90
C VAL A 228 -5.37 -1.44 -2.46
N ALA A 229 -4.40 -1.16 -1.59
CA ALA A 229 -4.67 -0.79 -0.21
C ALA A 229 -3.65 0.24 0.29
N ASP A 230 -4.13 1.39 0.79
CA ASP A 230 -3.31 2.47 1.37
C ASP A 230 -3.72 2.77 2.82
N GLY A 231 -3.90 1.71 3.61
CA GLY A 231 -4.30 1.79 5.01
C GLY A 231 -3.26 2.47 5.90
N GLY A 232 -3.71 3.23 6.89
CA GLY A 232 -2.84 3.80 7.92
C GLY A 232 -3.64 4.26 9.13
N PHE A 233 -3.05 4.11 10.31
CA PHE A 233 -3.68 4.47 11.58
C PHE A 233 -3.82 5.98 11.76
N LEU A 234 -4.91 6.41 12.37
CA LEU A 234 -5.18 7.83 12.66
C LEU A 234 -4.07 8.45 13.52
N ASP A 235 -3.56 7.71 14.51
CA ASP A 235 -2.49 8.20 15.40
C ASP A 235 -1.21 8.48 14.62
N ALA A 236 -0.80 7.58 13.73
CA ALA A 236 0.35 7.78 12.87
C ALA A 236 0.15 8.91 11.84
N ARG A 237 -1.11 9.20 11.46
CA ARG A 237 -1.47 10.28 10.52
C ARG A 237 -1.61 11.65 11.17
N SER A 238 -1.91 11.70 12.47
CA SER A 238 -2.18 12.95 13.20
C SER A 238 -0.96 13.50 13.95
N GLN A 239 0.16 12.78 13.92
CA GLN A 239 1.41 13.23 14.50
C GLN A 239 1.97 14.48 13.82
N SER A 240 2.33 15.48 14.61
CA SER A 240 2.85 16.77 14.14
C SER A 240 4.23 16.66 13.46
N ASN A 241 4.96 15.59 13.74
CA ASN A 241 6.26 15.23 13.20
C ASN A 241 6.17 14.14 12.10
N GLN A 242 4.99 13.96 11.47
CA GLN A 242 4.81 12.96 10.43
C GLN A 242 5.80 13.18 9.26
N THR A 243 6.69 12.23 9.05
CA THR A 243 7.65 12.26 7.94
C THR A 243 6.98 11.91 6.61
N SER A 244 7.56 12.39 5.51
CA SER A 244 7.24 11.97 4.15
C SER A 244 8.45 11.22 3.58
N ARG A 245 8.26 10.52 2.47
CA ARG A 245 9.41 9.96 1.73
C ARG A 245 10.41 11.09 1.43
N PRO A 246 11.73 10.84 1.58
CA PRO A 246 12.35 9.54 1.87
C PRO A 246 12.52 9.19 3.38
N ALA A 247 12.08 10.03 4.32
CA ALA A 247 12.27 9.80 5.77
C ALA A 247 11.18 8.92 6.42
N SER A 248 10.05 8.70 5.75
CA SER A 248 8.94 7.88 6.25
C SER A 248 9.21 6.38 6.17
N SER A 249 8.60 5.62 7.08
CA SER A 249 8.60 4.14 7.06
C SER A 249 7.66 3.52 6.03
N GLU A 250 6.81 4.31 5.38
CA GLU A 250 5.86 3.88 4.35
C GLU A 250 6.56 3.14 3.21
N ARG A 251 6.03 1.96 2.87
CA ARG A 251 6.48 1.09 1.77
C ARG A 251 5.28 0.32 1.23
N TYR A 252 5.39 -0.17 0.00
CA TYR A 252 4.36 -1.00 -0.63
C TYR A 252 4.94 -2.39 -0.88
N ILE A 253 4.13 -3.41 -0.60
CA ILE A 253 4.38 -4.78 -1.02
C ILE A 253 3.58 -4.99 -2.29
N ILE A 254 4.23 -5.48 -3.34
CA ILE A 254 3.61 -5.75 -4.63
C ILE A 254 3.57 -7.25 -4.82
N ALA A 255 2.36 -7.82 -4.86
CA ALA A 255 2.12 -9.22 -5.16
C ALA A 255 1.52 -9.35 -6.57
N ARG A 256 1.95 -10.36 -7.33
CA ARG A 256 1.48 -10.61 -8.70
C ARG A 256 1.21 -12.10 -8.88
N GLY A 257 0.12 -12.41 -9.57
CA GLY A 257 -0.23 -13.78 -9.93
C GLY A 257 -0.70 -14.58 -8.72
N LEU A 258 -1.90 -14.24 -8.22
CA LEU A 258 -2.55 -15.02 -7.19
C LEU A 258 -2.62 -16.50 -7.65
N ARG A 259 -2.02 -17.40 -6.85
CA ARG A 259 -1.88 -18.81 -7.21
C ARG A 259 -3.16 -19.57 -6.91
N LEU A 260 -3.43 -20.61 -7.70
CA LEU A 260 -4.53 -21.55 -7.46
C LEU A 260 -4.23 -22.41 -6.23
N ASN A 261 -5.27 -22.89 -5.54
CA ASN A 261 -5.21 -23.82 -4.40
C ASN A 261 -4.45 -23.33 -3.16
N HIS A 262 -4.34 -22.01 -2.95
CA HIS A 262 -3.54 -21.49 -1.85
C HIS A 262 -4.19 -21.67 -0.47
N LEU A 263 -3.31 -21.77 0.53
CA LEU A 263 -3.54 -21.86 1.97
C LEU A 263 -4.24 -20.63 2.58
N ASP A 264 -4.54 -19.60 1.77
CA ASP A 264 -5.14 -18.33 2.17
C ASP A 264 -6.44 -18.55 2.95
N SER A 265 -7.23 -19.57 2.60
CA SER A 265 -8.46 -19.88 3.33
C SER A 265 -8.23 -20.24 4.81
N LYS A 266 -7.08 -20.82 5.16
CA LYS A 266 -6.75 -21.15 6.56
C LYS A 266 -6.20 -19.92 7.29
N LEU A 267 -5.29 -19.17 6.67
CA LEU A 267 -4.77 -17.92 7.23
C LEU A 267 -5.91 -16.91 7.44
N VAL A 268 -6.76 -16.71 6.43
CA VAL A 268 -7.94 -15.84 6.51
C VAL A 268 -8.87 -16.31 7.62
N LYS A 269 -9.19 -17.61 7.72
CA LYS A 269 -10.00 -18.13 8.84
C LYS A 269 -9.37 -17.85 10.20
N ALA A 270 -8.05 -18.02 10.34
CA ALA A 270 -7.35 -17.75 11.59
C ALA A 270 -7.40 -16.25 11.97
N LEU A 271 -7.16 -15.37 10.99
CA LEU A 271 -7.26 -13.92 11.16
C LEU A 271 -8.70 -13.48 11.48
N GLU A 272 -9.70 -14.02 10.78
CA GLU A 272 -11.12 -13.75 11.05
C GLU A 272 -11.54 -14.22 12.45
N ALA A 273 -11.14 -15.43 12.85
CA ALA A 273 -11.40 -15.94 14.19
C ALA A 273 -10.76 -15.05 15.27
N HIS A 274 -9.57 -14.49 15.00
CA HIS A 274 -8.93 -13.54 15.90
C HIS A 274 -9.71 -12.22 15.99
N LEU A 275 -10.11 -11.63 14.86
CA LEU A 275 -10.93 -10.42 14.84
C LEU A 275 -12.25 -10.59 15.60
N ALA A 276 -12.88 -11.76 15.44
CA ALA A 276 -14.10 -12.11 16.17
C ALA A 276 -13.87 -12.22 17.69
N ARG A 277 -12.73 -12.79 18.14
CA ARG A 277 -12.36 -12.85 19.56
C ARG A 277 -12.09 -11.46 20.14
N SER A 278 -11.33 -10.63 19.44
CA SER A 278 -10.99 -9.26 19.88
C SER A 278 -12.23 -8.38 20.06
N SER A 279 -13.24 -8.56 19.21
CA SER A 279 -14.51 -7.82 19.28
C SER A 279 -15.39 -8.20 20.49
N ASN A 280 -15.19 -9.38 21.09
CA ASN A 280 -16.00 -9.89 22.21
C ASN A 280 -15.48 -9.48 23.60
N GLY A 281 -14.52 -8.55 23.68
CA GLY A 281 -14.11 -7.94 24.95
C GLY A 281 -13.07 -8.72 25.77
N ASP A 282 -12.41 -9.72 25.18
CA ASP A 282 -11.26 -10.41 25.81
C ASP A 282 -10.00 -9.54 25.70
N ALA A 283 -10.04 -8.36 26.32
CA ALA A 283 -9.05 -7.29 26.20
C ALA A 283 -7.68 -7.62 26.84
N ASN A 284 -7.55 -8.79 27.49
CA ASN A 284 -6.31 -9.24 28.10
C ASN A 284 -5.49 -10.18 27.20
N ASP A 285 -6.03 -10.61 26.06
CA ASP A 285 -5.29 -11.46 25.13
C ASP A 285 -4.51 -10.59 24.16
N LYS A 286 -3.29 -10.19 24.56
CA LYS A 286 -2.27 -9.68 23.62
C LYS A 286 -1.83 -10.82 22.71
N PHE A 287 -2.72 -11.22 21.81
CA PHE A 287 -2.43 -12.28 20.86
C PHE A 287 -1.53 -11.70 19.76
N GLU A 288 -0.23 -11.88 19.93
CA GLU A 288 0.74 -11.69 18.86
C GLU A 288 0.78 -12.97 18.03
N HIS A 289 0.31 -12.93 16.78
CA HIS A 289 0.63 -13.98 15.81
C HIS A 289 2.15 -13.95 15.56
N ARG A 290 2.92 -14.70 16.34
CA ARG A 290 4.37 -14.77 16.20
C ARG A 290 4.74 -15.87 15.19
N PHE A 291 4.36 -15.67 13.93
CA PHE A 291 4.78 -16.52 12.80
C PHE A 291 6.28 -16.40 12.46
N LEU A 292 7.03 -15.60 13.23
CA LEU A 292 8.46 -15.31 13.04
C LEU A 292 9.33 -15.84 14.18
N LEU A 293 8.84 -16.78 15.00
CA LEU A 293 9.64 -17.39 16.05
C LEU A 293 10.70 -18.33 15.44
N LYS A 294 11.81 -18.54 16.17
CA LYS A 294 12.95 -19.39 15.77
C LYS A 294 12.63 -20.87 15.45
N ARG A 295 11.36 -21.26 15.49
CA ARG A 295 10.87 -22.60 15.11
C ARG A 295 10.03 -22.59 13.83
N THR A 296 10.04 -21.51 13.06
CA THR A 296 9.31 -21.42 11.79
C THR A 296 10.21 -21.80 10.61
N GLN A 297 9.67 -22.55 9.63
CA GLN A 297 10.37 -22.91 8.39
C GLN A 297 10.81 -21.69 7.55
N MET A 298 10.28 -20.51 7.86
CA MET A 298 10.83 -19.26 7.33
C MET A 298 12.34 -19.12 7.61
N LEU A 299 12.86 -19.67 8.72
CA LEU A 299 14.29 -19.68 9.00
C LEU A 299 15.11 -20.55 8.05
N GLU A 300 14.48 -21.52 7.40
CA GLU A 300 15.10 -22.37 6.38
C GLU A 300 15.06 -21.70 4.99
N ASP A 301 14.30 -20.61 4.83
CA ASP A 301 14.29 -19.78 3.63
C ASP A 301 15.37 -18.70 3.70
N VAL A 302 16.62 -19.14 3.57
CA VAL A 302 17.81 -18.27 3.61
C VAL A 302 17.75 -17.17 2.55
N ASP A 303 17.22 -17.45 1.36
CA ASP A 303 17.11 -16.46 0.29
C ASP A 303 16.07 -15.37 0.62
N PHE A 304 14.90 -15.77 1.15
CA PHE A 304 13.90 -14.83 1.64
C PHE A 304 14.46 -13.96 2.78
N LEU A 305 15.12 -14.57 3.76
CA LEU A 305 15.69 -13.84 4.89
C LEU A 305 16.80 -12.89 4.45
N GLN A 306 17.69 -13.32 3.54
CA GLN A 306 18.74 -12.46 3.00
C GLN A 306 18.16 -11.29 2.21
N TYR A 307 17.11 -11.52 1.42
CA TYR A 307 16.39 -10.44 0.73
C TYR A 307 15.79 -9.45 1.72
N MET A 308 15.05 -9.93 2.72
CA MET A 308 14.43 -9.10 3.74
C MET A 308 15.46 -8.27 4.50
N ALA A 309 16.60 -8.88 4.86
CA ALA A 309 17.67 -8.18 5.55
C ALA A 309 18.31 -7.10 4.69
N THR A 310 18.67 -7.44 3.45
CA THR A 310 19.30 -6.51 2.50
C THR A 310 18.37 -5.34 2.18
N ALA A 311 17.09 -5.62 1.93
CA ALA A 311 16.10 -4.61 1.60
C ALA A 311 15.85 -3.66 2.79
N ASN A 312 15.68 -4.20 4.00
CA ASN A 312 15.45 -3.40 5.20
C ASN A 312 16.67 -2.55 5.56
N GLU A 313 17.89 -3.08 5.45
CA GLU A 313 19.12 -2.33 5.69
C GLU A 313 19.25 -1.17 4.69
N ALA A 314 19.04 -1.41 3.40
CA ALA A 314 19.10 -0.38 2.37
C ALA A 314 18.08 0.74 2.61
N ILE A 315 16.84 0.38 2.96
CA ILE A 315 15.78 1.33 3.31
C ILE A 315 16.17 2.15 4.53
N ALA A 316 16.66 1.50 5.59
CA ALA A 316 17.05 2.18 6.83
C ALA A 316 18.20 3.17 6.58
N LYS A 317 19.21 2.82 5.75
CA LYS A 317 20.30 3.75 5.36
C LYS A 317 19.76 5.02 4.70
N VAL A 318 18.84 4.86 3.74
CA VAL A 318 18.20 6.00 3.05
C VAL A 318 17.39 6.86 4.01
N GLN A 319 16.64 6.22 4.91
CA GLN A 319 15.82 6.92 5.91
C GLN A 319 16.69 7.70 6.91
N VAL A 320 17.79 7.13 7.40
CA VAL A 320 18.74 7.82 8.29
C VAL A 320 19.28 9.07 7.62
N GLN A 321 19.74 8.96 6.36
CA GLN A 321 20.24 10.11 5.61
C GLN A 321 19.16 11.18 5.38
N ALA A 322 17.91 10.77 5.10
CA ALA A 322 16.78 11.68 4.98
C ALA A 322 16.48 12.40 6.30
N CYS A 323 16.44 11.67 7.43
CA CYS A 323 16.22 12.25 8.76
C CYS A 323 17.31 13.25 9.12
N ARG A 324 18.59 12.92 8.85
CA ARG A 324 19.72 13.84 9.05
C ARG A 324 19.61 15.12 8.24
N ARG A 325 19.17 15.03 6.98
CA ARG A 325 18.93 16.22 6.14
C ARG A 325 17.83 17.10 6.73
N ILE A 326 16.71 16.51 7.15
CA ILE A 326 15.62 17.24 7.81
C ILE A 326 16.13 17.91 9.09
N ASN A 327 16.79 17.16 9.98
CA ASN A 327 17.36 17.66 11.23
C ASN A 327 18.35 18.82 10.99
N GLY A 328 19.27 18.65 10.04
CA GLY A 328 20.26 19.66 9.69
C GLY A 328 19.66 20.93 9.09
N TYR A 329 18.61 20.80 8.26
CA TYR A 329 17.89 21.96 7.72
C TYR A 329 17.05 22.66 8.80
N ALA A 330 16.33 21.90 9.62
CA ALA A 330 15.50 22.42 10.70
C ALA A 330 16.34 23.21 11.72
N ALA A 331 17.50 22.69 12.12
CA ALA A 331 18.40 23.35 13.06
C ALA A 331 19.05 24.64 12.52
N ASN A 332 19.21 24.78 11.20
CA ASN A 332 19.97 25.89 10.61
C ASN A 332 19.06 26.98 10.01
N LYS A 333 18.78 28.04 10.79
CA LYS A 333 17.98 29.19 10.35
C LYS A 333 18.55 29.94 9.12
N LYS A 334 19.87 29.85 8.85
CA LYS A 334 20.54 30.55 7.73
C LYS A 334 20.43 29.80 6.39
N LYS A 335 20.44 28.45 6.39
CA LYS A 335 20.24 27.62 5.19
C LYS A 335 18.84 27.79 4.56
N ARG A 336 17.86 28.29 5.32
CA ARG A 336 16.53 28.64 4.80
C ARG A 336 16.54 29.67 3.67
N LYS A 337 17.57 30.54 3.60
CA LYS A 337 17.66 31.62 2.60
C LYS A 337 18.40 31.21 1.32
N THR A 338 19.29 30.22 1.40
CA THR A 338 20.01 29.70 0.24
C THR A 338 19.30 28.45 -0.29
N ARG A 339 18.31 28.65 -1.18
CA ARG A 339 17.76 27.61 -2.08
C ARG A 339 18.81 27.13 -3.10
N GLY A 340 20.03 26.86 -2.64
CA GLY A 340 21.17 26.55 -3.47
C GLY A 340 21.37 25.05 -3.62
N SER A 341 21.17 24.56 -4.85
CA SER A 341 21.85 23.42 -5.47
C SER A 341 21.42 21.96 -5.23
N ASP A 342 20.48 21.63 -4.34
CA ASP A 342 19.86 20.30 -4.45
C ASP A 342 18.90 20.36 -5.65
N ALA A 343 19.30 19.75 -6.77
CA ALA A 343 18.59 19.73 -8.04
C ALA A 343 17.22 19.05 -7.88
N GLY A 344 16.25 19.80 -7.36
CA GLY A 344 14.88 19.34 -7.23
C GLY A 344 14.38 18.85 -8.59
N VAL A 345 13.67 17.74 -8.59
CA VAL A 345 13.25 17.12 -9.84
C VAL A 345 12.39 18.08 -10.66
N ASN A 346 12.46 17.99 -11.98
CA ASN A 346 11.56 18.72 -12.87
C ASN A 346 10.22 17.96 -12.96
N PRO A 347 9.13 18.43 -12.34
CA PRO A 347 7.88 17.67 -12.31
C PRO A 347 7.33 17.39 -13.72
N LYS A 348 7.55 18.30 -14.68
CA LYS A 348 7.09 18.14 -16.06
C LYS A 348 7.71 16.93 -16.74
N GLN A 349 8.96 16.58 -16.42
CA GLN A 349 9.60 15.39 -16.96
C GLN A 349 8.90 14.13 -16.46
N TYR A 350 8.59 14.08 -15.16
CA TYR A 350 7.88 12.96 -14.54
C TYR A 350 6.46 12.83 -15.09
N TYR A 351 5.71 13.93 -15.18
CA TYR A 351 4.35 13.91 -15.73
C TYR A 351 4.31 13.42 -17.19
N ARG A 352 5.32 13.77 -17.99
CA ARG A 352 5.48 13.25 -19.36
C ARG A 352 5.79 11.75 -19.37
N CYS A 353 6.77 11.30 -18.57
CA CYS A 353 7.11 9.86 -18.47
C CYS A 353 5.91 9.02 -18.01
N TRP A 354 5.14 9.56 -17.07
CA TRP A 354 3.94 8.94 -16.51
C TRP A 354 2.68 9.13 -17.37
N LYS A 355 2.79 9.83 -18.51
CA LYS A 355 1.67 10.11 -19.43
C LYS A 355 0.47 10.71 -18.70
N LEU A 356 0.70 11.73 -17.87
CA LEU A 356 -0.36 12.41 -17.13
C LEU A 356 -1.05 13.54 -17.91
N GLY A 357 -0.53 13.87 -19.09
CA GLY A 357 -0.98 15.05 -19.85
C GLY A 357 -0.57 16.35 -19.18
N ASP A 358 -1.06 17.47 -19.74
CA ASP A 358 -0.96 18.78 -19.10
C ASP A 358 -2.22 19.03 -18.26
N ILE A 359 -2.06 19.79 -17.17
CA ILE A 359 -3.21 20.26 -16.39
C ILE A 359 -3.94 21.32 -17.26
N PRO A 360 -5.24 21.18 -17.52
CA PRO A 360 -6.02 22.24 -18.16
C PRO A 360 -5.83 23.52 -17.36
N ARG A 361 -5.47 24.62 -18.03
CA ARG A 361 -5.51 25.95 -17.38
C ARG A 361 -6.98 26.24 -17.10
N HIS A 362 -7.47 25.91 -15.92
CA HIS A 362 -8.68 26.56 -15.43
C HIS A 362 -8.31 28.02 -15.19
N GLU A 363 -9.00 28.90 -15.92
CA GLU A 363 -9.00 30.32 -15.68
C GLU A 363 -9.24 30.53 -14.19
N SER A 364 -8.29 31.20 -13.57
CA SER A 364 -8.37 31.62 -12.17
C SER A 364 -9.55 32.58 -12.03
N GLU A 365 -10.62 32.12 -11.40
CA GLU A 365 -11.56 32.97 -10.66
C GLU A 365 -11.16 33.01 -9.18
#